data_AF-A0A1U7GMB9-F1
#
_entry.id   AF-A0A1U7GMB9-F1
#
_cell.length_a   1.000
_cell.length_b   1.000
_cell.length_c   1.000
_cell.angle_alpha   90.00
_cell.angle_beta   90.00
_cell.angle_gamma   90.00
#
_symmetry.space_group_name_H-M   'P 1'
#
loop_
_entity.id
_entity.type
_entity.pdbx_description
1 polymer ?
#
loop_
_entity_poly.entity_id
_entity_poly.type
_entity_poly.pdbx_seq_one_letter_code
_entity_poly.pdbx_strand_id
1 'polypeptide(L)'
;MMHPSGLRPLAAVAAISILAIVAVAAQEIRLPSPQRGTVKDAPLAQDVPPPFDAGAADLAADRDLARRQLAVIDEAWAILENLSRSGRMEINGGTIGPWGSRRLEALRRAGAGKAEIVTALEKYNNDLGRFEEICHGQPNHHHPSYSEYEVKYLRMESEIWLNEEKRR
;
A
#
# COMPACT_ATOMS: atom_id res chain seq x y z
N MET A 1 -32.62 -1.16 -50.01
CA MET A 1 -31.31 -1.61 -49.51
C MET A 1 -30.96 -0.76 -48.30
N MET A 2 -30.70 -1.43 -47.18
CA MET A 2 -30.75 -0.90 -45.82
C MET A 2 -29.43 -0.21 -45.43
N HIS A 3 -29.55 0.92 -44.74
CA HIS A 3 -28.47 1.56 -43.98
C HIS A 3 -28.05 0.66 -42.80
N PRO A 4 -26.75 0.49 -42.51
CA PRO A 4 -26.34 0.00 -41.21
C PRO A 4 -26.46 1.13 -40.18
N SER A 5 -27.56 1.09 -39.44
CA SER A 5 -27.76 1.76 -38.16
C SER A 5 -26.88 1.12 -37.09
N GLY A 6 -26.23 1.91 -36.23
CA GLY A 6 -25.51 1.35 -35.09
C GLY A 6 -24.63 2.30 -34.26
N LEU A 7 -24.92 3.59 -34.20
CA LEU A 7 -24.38 4.46 -33.15
C LEU A 7 -25.03 4.08 -31.81
N ARG A 8 -24.25 3.56 -30.87
CA ARG A 8 -24.60 3.52 -29.44
C ARG A 8 -23.65 4.42 -28.64
N PRO A 9 -24.17 5.20 -27.68
CA PRO A 9 -23.44 6.25 -26.97
C PRO A 9 -22.87 5.78 -25.61
N LEU A 10 -21.91 6.56 -25.10
CA LEU A 10 -21.60 6.82 -23.68
C LEU A 10 -21.14 5.64 -22.79
N ALA A 11 -19.85 5.66 -22.45
CA ALA A 11 -19.42 5.60 -21.05
C ALA A 11 -18.13 6.42 -20.90
N ALA A 12 -18.29 7.65 -20.41
CA ALA A 12 -17.19 8.50 -19.98
C ALA A 12 -16.46 7.82 -18.82
N VAL A 13 -15.20 7.43 -19.02
CA VAL A 13 -14.32 7.06 -17.90
C VAL A 13 -13.72 8.36 -17.38
N ALA A 14 -14.21 8.79 -16.23
CA ALA A 14 -13.69 9.94 -15.51
C ALA A 14 -12.21 9.70 -15.16
N ALA A 15 -11.34 10.54 -15.70
CA ALA A 15 -9.97 10.67 -15.24
C ALA A 15 -10.00 11.30 -13.84
N ILE A 16 -9.69 10.51 -12.81
CA ILE A 16 -9.42 11.07 -11.48
C ILE A 16 -7.90 11.26 -11.38
N SER A 17 -7.46 12.46 -11.71
CA SER A 17 -6.14 12.97 -11.34
C SER A 17 -6.16 13.28 -9.85
N ILE A 18 -5.48 12.47 -9.02
CA ILE A 18 -5.15 12.90 -7.66
C ILE A 18 -3.76 13.54 -7.69
N LEU A 19 -3.79 14.87 -7.81
CA LEU A 19 -2.69 15.76 -7.54
C LEU A 19 -2.73 16.07 -6.03
N ALA A 20 -1.74 15.61 -5.28
CA ALA A 20 -1.47 16.09 -3.94
C ALA A 20 0.04 16.17 -3.75
N ILE A 21 0.60 17.30 -4.18
CA ILE A 21 1.91 17.77 -3.76
C ILE A 21 1.71 18.47 -2.43
N VAL A 22 2.31 17.96 -1.36
CA VAL A 22 2.69 18.79 -0.22
C VAL A 22 4.21 18.71 -0.13
N ALA A 23 4.85 19.71 -0.71
CA ALA A 23 6.23 20.04 -0.43
C ALA A 23 6.28 20.65 0.98
N VAL A 24 6.81 19.91 1.96
CA VAL A 24 7.36 20.56 3.16
C VAL A 24 8.83 20.76 2.89
N ALA A 25 9.16 22.02 2.60
CA ALA A 25 10.51 22.50 2.47
C ALA A 25 11.31 22.16 3.73
N ALA A 26 12.36 21.37 3.56
CA ALA A 26 13.52 21.45 4.41
C ALA A 26 14.10 22.86 4.23
N GLN A 27 13.75 23.78 5.13
CA GLN A 27 14.50 25.01 5.32
C GLN A 27 15.22 24.88 6.66
N GLU A 28 16.38 24.22 6.59
CA GLU A 28 17.43 24.38 7.55
C GLU A 28 17.74 25.88 7.72
N ILE A 29 17.70 26.32 8.98
CA ILE A 29 18.74 27.13 9.64
C ILE A 29 19.35 28.24 8.76
N ARG A 30 18.95 29.50 9.00
CA ARG A 30 19.80 30.54 9.64
C ARG A 30 19.19 31.94 9.47
N LEU A 31 19.60 32.80 10.41
CA LEU A 31 19.61 34.28 10.43
C LEU A 31 18.43 34.97 11.15
N PRO A 32 18.68 36.15 11.76
CA PRO A 32 19.65 36.43 12.82
C PRO A 32 19.00 37.21 13.98
N SER A 33 19.56 37.17 15.20
CA SER A 33 19.39 38.30 16.14
C SER A 33 20.12 39.50 15.54
N PRO A 34 19.60 40.75 15.59
CA PRO A 34 19.25 41.41 16.85
C PRO A 34 18.05 42.38 16.80
N GLN A 35 17.32 42.56 17.90
CA GLN A 35 17.21 43.87 18.56
C GLN A 35 16.39 43.82 19.87
N ARG A 36 16.88 44.66 20.77
CA ARG A 36 16.48 44.95 22.15
C ARG A 36 15.03 45.47 22.22
N GLY A 37 14.23 44.94 23.13
CA GLY A 37 12.89 45.46 23.45
C GLY A 37 12.35 44.87 24.75
N THR A 38 12.37 45.66 25.80
CA THR A 38 11.94 45.38 27.18
C THR A 38 10.44 45.10 27.29
N VAL A 39 9.99 43.95 27.84
CA VAL A 39 8.69 43.83 28.54
C VAL A 39 8.72 42.70 29.59
N LYS A 40 8.78 43.12 30.86
CA LYS A 40 8.02 42.64 32.04
C LYS A 40 7.88 41.14 32.33
N ASP A 41 8.46 40.73 33.46
CA ASP A 41 8.08 39.54 34.22
C ASP A 41 6.57 39.56 34.55
N ALA A 42 5.88 38.48 34.20
CA ALA A 42 4.55 38.11 34.70
C ALA A 42 4.42 36.57 34.68
N PRO A 43 3.67 35.99 35.62
CA PRO A 43 4.01 34.74 36.29
C PRO A 43 3.79 33.51 35.42
N LEU A 44 4.57 32.46 35.70
CA LEU A 44 4.38 31.08 35.25
C LEU A 44 2.91 30.66 35.41
N ALA A 45 2.13 30.78 34.33
CA ALA A 45 0.94 29.97 34.17
C ALA A 45 1.45 28.53 34.04
N GLN A 46 1.25 27.74 35.09
CA GLN A 46 1.23 26.29 34.95
C GLN A 46 0.07 25.95 34.01
N ASP A 47 0.36 25.94 32.70
CA ASP A 47 -0.40 25.14 31.76
C ASP A 47 -0.16 23.69 32.14
N VAL A 48 -1.02 23.18 33.01
CA VAL A 48 -1.20 21.74 33.18
C VAL A 48 -1.62 21.23 31.80
N PRO A 49 -0.80 20.46 31.07
CA PRO A 49 -1.23 19.88 29.81
C PRO A 49 -2.48 19.03 30.10
N PRO A 50 -3.54 19.10 29.26
CA PRO A 50 -4.71 18.27 29.45
C PRO A 50 -4.28 16.80 29.51
N PRO A 51 -4.97 15.96 30.30
CA PRO A 51 -4.58 14.57 30.49
C PRO A 51 -4.59 13.84 29.13
N PHE A 52 -3.39 13.56 28.62
CA PHE A 52 -2.91 12.37 27.89
C PHE A 52 -3.85 11.50 27.02
N ASP A 53 -4.95 12.01 26.47
CA ASP A 53 -5.83 11.22 25.57
C ASP A 53 -5.62 11.49 24.07
N ALA A 54 -4.94 12.59 23.71
CA ALA A 54 -4.69 12.92 22.30
C ALA A 54 -3.81 11.87 21.58
N GLY A 55 -2.83 11.29 22.28
CA GLY A 55 -1.95 10.26 21.70
C GLY A 55 -2.65 8.91 21.48
N ALA A 56 -3.62 8.55 22.32
CA ALA A 56 -4.38 7.32 22.15
C ALA A 56 -5.41 7.42 21.02
N ALA A 57 -6.05 8.59 20.86
CA ALA A 57 -6.96 8.87 19.76
C ALA A 57 -6.25 8.88 18.40
N ASP A 58 -5.04 9.45 18.34
CA ASP A 58 -4.20 9.47 17.14
C ASP A 58 -3.75 8.05 16.73
N LEU A 59 -3.31 7.24 17.70
CA LEU A 59 -2.96 5.84 17.47
C LEU A 59 -4.16 4.97 17.03
N ALA A 60 -5.36 5.23 17.57
CA ALA A 60 -6.57 4.52 17.16
C ALA A 60 -6.97 4.89 15.72
N ALA A 61 -6.92 6.17 15.36
CA ALA A 61 -7.19 6.64 14.00
C ALA A 61 -6.19 6.05 12.99
N ASP A 62 -4.90 5.98 13.36
CA ASP A 62 -3.85 5.35 12.55
C ASP A 62 -4.10 3.86 12.31
N ARG A 63 -4.53 3.11 13.35
CA ARG A 63 -4.88 1.69 13.20
C ARG A 63 -6.09 1.50 12.29
N ASP A 64 -7.12 2.34 12.43
CA ASP A 64 -8.32 2.27 11.60
C ASP A 64 -8.04 2.65 10.15
N LEU A 65 -7.13 3.58 9.91
CA LEU A 65 -6.63 3.89 8.57
C LEU A 65 -5.87 2.69 7.99
N ALA A 66 -4.96 2.09 8.75
CA ALA A 66 -4.19 0.93 8.32
C ALA A 66 -5.09 -0.27 7.98
N ARG A 67 -6.15 -0.52 8.75
CA ARG A 67 -7.17 -1.54 8.44
C ARG A 67 -7.92 -1.26 7.14
N ARG A 68 -8.28 0.00 6.89
CA ARG A 68 -8.89 0.40 5.62
C ARG A 68 -7.93 0.21 4.44
N GLN A 69 -6.65 0.52 4.63
CA GLN A 69 -5.62 0.26 3.61
C GLN A 69 -5.47 -1.24 3.32
N LEU A 70 -5.54 -2.11 4.33
CA LEU A 70 -5.52 -3.57 4.12
C LEU A 70 -6.68 -4.05 3.26
N ALA A 71 -7.89 -3.57 3.52
CA ALA A 71 -9.07 -3.91 2.71
C ALA A 71 -8.89 -3.48 1.24
N VAL A 72 -8.35 -2.28 1.00
CA VAL A 72 -8.05 -1.79 -0.35
C VAL A 72 -6.98 -2.64 -1.04
N ILE A 73 -5.94 -3.06 -0.30
CA ILE A 73 -4.90 -3.95 -0.83
C ILE A 73 -5.50 -5.30 -1.23
N ASP A 74 -6.39 -5.86 -0.42
CA ASP A 74 -7.06 -7.12 -0.73
C ASP A 74 -7.96 -7.03 -1.97
N GLU A 75 -8.71 -5.93 -2.11
CA GLU A 75 -9.53 -5.68 -3.30
C GLU A 75 -8.67 -5.48 -4.55
N ALA A 76 -7.63 -4.66 -4.47
CA ALA A 76 -6.69 -4.45 -5.57
C ALA A 76 -6.09 -5.79 -6.02
N TRP A 77 -5.72 -6.63 -5.07
CA TRP A 77 -5.16 -7.95 -5.35
C TRP A 77 -6.14 -8.84 -6.13
N ALA A 78 -7.40 -8.91 -5.71
CA ALA A 78 -8.43 -9.68 -6.41
C ALA A 78 -8.68 -9.16 -7.84
N ILE A 79 -8.66 -7.84 -8.04
CA ILE A 79 -8.79 -7.22 -9.36
C ILE A 79 -7.61 -7.60 -10.25
N LEU A 80 -6.38 -7.50 -9.76
CA LEU A 80 -5.17 -7.85 -10.50
C LEU A 80 -5.20 -9.33 -10.91
N GLU A 81 -5.57 -10.23 -10.00
CA GLU A 81 -5.72 -11.66 -10.29
C GLU A 81 -6.73 -11.91 -11.43
N ASN A 82 -7.91 -11.27 -11.37
CA ASN A 82 -8.93 -11.41 -12.40
C ASN A 82 -8.49 -10.87 -13.76
N LEU A 83 -7.85 -9.70 -13.78
CA LEU A 83 -7.32 -9.11 -15.01
C LEU A 83 -6.25 -10.00 -15.65
N SER A 84 -5.34 -10.54 -14.83
CA SER A 84 -4.30 -11.45 -15.30
C SER A 84 -4.87 -12.77 -15.84
N ARG A 85 -5.83 -13.38 -15.14
CA ARG A 85 -6.51 -14.61 -15.61
C ARG A 85 -7.24 -14.43 -16.92
N SER A 86 -7.86 -13.27 -17.12
CA SER A 86 -8.58 -12.96 -18.36
C SER A 86 -7.65 -12.57 -19.53
N GLY A 87 -6.33 -12.55 -19.32
CA GLY A 87 -5.34 -12.13 -20.32
C GLY A 87 -5.40 -10.63 -20.63
N ARG A 88 -6.12 -9.84 -19.82
CA ARG A 88 -6.27 -8.38 -20.00
C ARG A 88 -5.13 -7.58 -19.40
N MET A 89 -4.25 -8.24 -18.66
CA MET A 89 -3.07 -7.65 -18.02
C MET A 89 -1.99 -8.72 -17.94
N GLU A 90 -0.75 -8.34 -18.26
CA GLU A 90 0.40 -9.18 -18.00
C GLU A 90 0.80 -9.07 -16.54
N ILE A 91 1.13 -10.19 -15.91
CA ILE A 91 1.73 -10.16 -14.58
C ILE A 91 3.17 -9.73 -14.76
N ASN A 92 3.58 -8.68 -14.07
CA ASN A 92 4.99 -8.41 -13.81
C ASN A 92 5.11 -7.94 -12.35
N GLY A 93 6.26 -8.11 -11.73
CA GLY A 93 6.47 -7.75 -10.33
C GLY A 93 6.60 -6.26 -10.09
N GLY A 94 6.72 -5.43 -11.13
CA GLY A 94 6.38 -4.01 -11.04
C GLY A 94 4.92 -3.77 -10.64
N THR A 95 4.02 -4.68 -11.03
CA THR A 95 2.58 -4.59 -10.77
C THR A 95 2.18 -5.23 -9.43
N ILE A 96 2.77 -6.39 -9.09
CA ILE A 96 2.39 -7.16 -7.88
C ILE A 96 3.36 -7.01 -6.69
N GLY A 97 4.65 -6.78 -6.94
CA GLY A 97 5.71 -6.82 -5.93
C GLY A 97 5.55 -5.80 -4.80
N PRO A 98 5.25 -4.52 -5.09
CA PRO A 98 5.10 -3.50 -4.04
C PRO A 98 3.99 -3.80 -3.02
N TRP A 99 3.02 -4.65 -3.35
CA TRP A 99 1.85 -4.90 -2.49
C TRP A 99 2.16 -5.81 -1.31
N GLY A 100 3.11 -6.75 -1.43
CA GLY A 100 3.51 -7.62 -0.34
C GLY A 100 4.07 -6.84 0.85
N SER A 101 5.08 -6.01 0.60
CA SER A 101 5.69 -5.16 1.63
C SER A 101 4.69 -4.17 2.23
N ARG A 102 3.85 -3.53 1.39
CA ARG A 102 2.82 -2.59 1.85
C ARG A 102 1.77 -3.26 2.73
N ARG A 103 1.35 -4.50 2.40
CA ARG A 103 0.43 -5.27 3.24
C ARG A 103 1.05 -5.54 4.61
N LEU A 104 2.31 -5.98 4.63
CA LEU A 104 3.02 -6.27 5.89
C LEU A 104 3.20 -5.02 6.76
N GLU A 105 3.54 -3.89 6.15
CA GLU A 105 3.62 -2.60 6.84
C GLU A 105 2.25 -2.18 7.42
N ALA A 106 1.20 -2.26 6.61
CA ALA A 106 -0.15 -1.91 7.04
C ALA A 106 -0.65 -2.83 8.17
N LEU A 107 -0.33 -4.12 8.16
CA LEU A 107 -0.62 -5.04 9.28
C LEU A 107 0.06 -4.58 10.57
N ARG A 108 1.37 -4.27 10.50
CA ARG A 108 2.12 -3.79 11.66
C ARG A 108 1.55 -2.48 12.20
N ARG A 109 1.19 -1.53 11.32
CA ARG A 109 0.56 -0.26 11.71
C ARG A 109 -0.85 -0.45 12.26
N ALA A 110 -1.61 -1.44 11.77
CA ALA A 110 -2.92 -1.80 12.31
C ALA A 110 -2.85 -2.44 13.71
N GLY A 111 -1.64 -2.72 14.22
CA GLY A 111 -1.44 -3.43 15.48
C GLY A 111 -1.75 -4.91 15.38
N ALA A 112 -1.60 -5.50 14.18
CA ALA A 112 -1.84 -6.92 13.96
C ALA A 112 -0.91 -7.78 14.84
N GLY A 113 -1.48 -8.79 15.48
CA GLY A 113 -0.70 -9.76 16.25
C GLY A 113 0.10 -10.70 15.34
N LYS A 114 1.08 -11.41 15.93
CA LYS A 114 1.89 -12.41 15.21
C LYS A 114 1.05 -13.39 14.37
N ALA A 115 -0.05 -13.91 14.95
CA ALA A 115 -0.93 -14.85 14.25
C ALA A 115 -1.55 -14.23 12.99
N GLU A 116 -2.04 -13.00 13.07
CA GLU A 116 -2.63 -12.28 11.94
C GLU A 116 -1.61 -12.01 10.84
N ILE A 117 -0.39 -11.60 11.22
CA ILE A 117 0.70 -11.37 10.27
C ILE A 117 1.10 -12.68 9.57
N VAL A 118 1.23 -13.78 10.32
CA VAL A 118 1.53 -15.11 9.75
C VAL A 118 0.43 -15.55 8.78
N THR A 119 -0.84 -15.44 9.15
CA THR A 119 -1.96 -15.78 8.27
C THR A 119 -1.96 -14.94 7.00
N ALA A 120 -1.65 -13.64 7.09
CA ALA A 120 -1.58 -12.78 5.93
C ALA A 120 -0.41 -13.12 5.00
N LEU A 121 0.75 -13.49 5.54
CA LEU A 121 1.91 -13.96 4.76
C LEU A 121 1.63 -15.32 4.10
N GLU A 122 0.95 -16.23 4.78
CA GLU A 122 0.51 -17.50 4.20
C GLU A 122 -0.48 -17.29 3.04
N LYS A 123 -1.46 -16.39 3.23
CA LYS A 123 -2.35 -15.96 2.14
C LYS A 123 -1.56 -15.37 0.98
N TYR A 124 -0.60 -14.49 1.24
CA TYR A 124 0.23 -13.88 0.20
C TYR A 124 1.05 -14.92 -0.59
N ASN A 125 1.64 -15.92 0.08
CA ASN A 125 2.34 -17.02 -0.58
C ASN A 125 1.41 -17.82 -1.50
N ASN A 126 0.21 -18.16 -1.00
CA ASN A 126 -0.79 -18.87 -1.80
C ASN A 126 -1.22 -18.05 -3.01
N ASP A 127 -1.42 -16.76 -2.82
CA ASP A 127 -1.78 -15.83 -3.87
C ASP A 127 -0.68 -15.75 -4.95
N LEU A 128 0.60 -15.68 -4.57
CA LEU A 128 1.74 -15.71 -5.50
C LEU A 128 1.85 -17.05 -6.25
N GLY A 129 1.53 -18.17 -5.59
CA GLY A 129 1.42 -19.47 -6.25
C GLY A 129 0.38 -19.47 -7.38
N ARG A 130 -0.78 -18.85 -7.16
CA ARG A 130 -1.80 -18.70 -8.22
C ARG A 130 -1.31 -17.82 -9.38
N PHE A 131 -0.49 -16.80 -9.12
CA PHE A 131 0.12 -16.00 -10.18
C PHE A 131 1.16 -16.78 -10.98
N GLU A 132 1.93 -17.66 -10.32
CA GLU A 132 2.88 -18.55 -10.99
C GLU A 132 2.15 -19.48 -11.98
N GLU A 133 1.02 -20.06 -11.57
CA GLU A 133 0.16 -20.87 -12.44
C GLU A 133 -0.38 -20.08 -13.65
N ILE A 134 -0.78 -18.82 -13.45
CA ILE A 134 -1.25 -17.96 -14.55
C ILE A 134 -0.12 -17.69 -15.55
N CYS A 135 1.10 -17.44 -15.07
CA CYS A 135 2.26 -17.29 -15.96
C CYS A 135 2.46 -18.58 -16.78
N HIS A 136 2.55 -19.74 -16.12
CA HIS A 136 2.77 -21.04 -16.80
C HIS A 136 1.69 -21.40 -17.83
N GLY A 137 0.45 -20.97 -17.62
CA GLY A 137 -0.67 -21.26 -18.52
C GLY A 137 -0.71 -20.46 -19.82
N GLN A 138 0.20 -19.51 -20.05
CA GLN A 138 0.13 -18.64 -21.23
C GLN A 138 0.69 -19.30 -22.51
N PRO A 139 -0.02 -19.19 -23.66
CA PRO A 139 0.23 -19.98 -24.87
C PRO A 139 1.56 -19.74 -25.60
N ASN A 140 2.37 -18.75 -25.18
CA ASN A 140 3.68 -18.43 -25.77
C ASN A 140 4.89 -18.71 -24.84
N HIS A 141 4.73 -19.55 -23.82
CA HIS A 141 5.82 -19.92 -22.91
C HIS A 141 6.78 -20.93 -23.58
N HIS A 142 7.81 -20.44 -24.28
CA HIS A 142 8.94 -21.26 -24.72
C HIS A 142 10.17 -21.10 -23.82
N HIS A 143 10.19 -20.07 -22.98
CA HIS A 143 11.14 -19.84 -21.90
C HIS A 143 10.41 -19.25 -20.70
N PRO A 144 10.90 -19.46 -19.46
CA PRO A 144 10.37 -18.75 -18.30
C PRO A 144 10.40 -17.26 -18.59
N SER A 145 9.21 -16.65 -18.62
CA SER A 145 9.07 -15.22 -18.86
C SER A 145 9.71 -14.46 -17.70
N TYR A 146 10.15 -13.22 -17.94
CA TYR A 146 10.64 -12.33 -16.88
C TYR A 146 9.66 -12.28 -15.70
N SER A 147 8.37 -12.26 -16.02
CA SER A 147 7.22 -12.36 -15.12
C SER A 147 7.22 -13.60 -14.22
N GLU A 148 7.57 -14.77 -14.76
CA GLU A 148 7.66 -16.02 -13.99
C GLU A 148 8.80 -15.96 -12.95
N TYR A 149 9.98 -15.48 -13.36
CA TYR A 149 11.10 -15.32 -12.44
C TYR A 149 10.80 -14.31 -11.33
N GLU A 150 10.08 -13.25 -11.66
CA GLU A 150 9.72 -12.22 -10.70
C GLU A 150 8.70 -12.72 -9.68
N VAL A 151 7.67 -13.46 -10.11
CA VAL A 151 6.72 -14.11 -9.17
C VAL A 151 7.46 -15.11 -8.26
N LYS A 152 8.39 -15.88 -8.81
CA LYS A 152 9.24 -16.81 -8.03
C LYS A 152 10.12 -16.08 -7.02
N TYR A 153 10.71 -14.95 -7.39
CA TYR A 153 11.48 -14.10 -6.48
C TYR A 153 10.61 -13.59 -5.33
N LEU A 154 9.44 -13.03 -5.65
CA LEU A 154 8.50 -12.51 -4.65
C LEU A 154 8.03 -13.60 -3.69
N ARG A 155 7.84 -14.84 -4.20
CA ARG A 155 7.46 -15.99 -3.38
C ARG A 155 8.58 -16.41 -2.43
N MET A 156 9.82 -16.44 -2.90
CA MET A 156 10.98 -16.69 -2.05
C MET A 156 11.09 -15.61 -0.96
N GLU A 157 10.94 -14.34 -1.31
CA GLU A 157 10.98 -13.22 -0.36
C GLU A 157 9.90 -13.34 0.71
N SER A 158 8.67 -13.66 0.31
CA SER A 158 7.55 -13.81 1.24
C SER A 158 7.68 -15.05 2.14
N GLU A 159 8.30 -16.13 1.66
CA GLU A 159 8.68 -17.27 2.48
C GLU A 159 9.74 -16.91 3.52
N ILE A 160 10.72 -16.07 3.18
CA ILE A 160 11.71 -15.55 4.14
C ILE A 160 10.99 -14.76 5.25
N TRP A 161 10.11 -13.81 4.88
CA TRP A 161 9.33 -13.05 5.86
C TRP A 161 8.47 -13.94 6.75
N LEU A 162 7.81 -14.95 6.17
CA LEU A 162 6.99 -15.91 6.92
C LEU A 162 7.82 -16.67 7.95
N ASN A 163 9.00 -17.14 7.55
CA ASN A 163 9.91 -17.86 8.44
C ASN A 163 10.52 -16.97 9.52
N GLU A 164 10.79 -15.70 9.22
CA GLU A 164 11.21 -14.72 10.21
C GLU A 164 10.11 -14.43 11.23
N GLU A 165 8.89 -14.15 10.77
CA GLU A 165 7.77 -13.83 11.66
C GLU A 165 7.38 -15.04 12.53
N LYS A 166 7.43 -16.27 12.00
CA LYS A 166 7.20 -17.50 12.78
C LYS A 166 8.24 -17.69 13.90
N ARG A 167 9.49 -17.23 13.72
CA ARG A 167 10.59 -17.36 14.68
C ARG A 167 10.62 -16.29 15.77
N ARG A 168 10.04 -15.11 15.52
CA ARG A 168 9.90 -14.02 16.51
C ARG A 168 8.97 -14.40 17.65
#